data_AF-A0A956HG22-F1
#
_entry.id   AF-A0A956HG22-F1
#
_cell.length_a   1.000
_cell.length_b   1.000
_cell.length_c   1.000
_cell.angle_alpha   90.00
_cell.angle_beta   90.00
_cell.angle_gamma   90.00
#
_symmetry.space_group_name_H-M   'P 1'
#
loop_
_entity.id
_entity.type
_entity.pdbx_description
1 polymer ?
#
loop_
_entity_poly.entity_id
_entity_poly.type
_entity_poly.pdbx_seq_one_letter_code
_entity_poly.pdbx_strand_id
1 'polypeptide(L)'
;MTSTGLLTLGLAYCLSASASAAEPEEVLLEIHYKPVPNLQIAVWVEDANGKFVQDVFVTQATGKLGIGNRPGIWNFLSSWRAPYGPRVSTLPIWAHRRGKTYPKIVFFDDDASDQDSLGWHENSSSAETYHCRPLTPEEHAVISVDSMTCPSPATFQSDKGRFSAGELSHYPPRNDLLTFEVGQDSDDAMTYSSLNELDAFTGATPPGNAAEFLITSVAASALAAGPITVWIEVNLEDDQNGSWSFSREDDHFVDPKLAAYGVGYLGQPSVVYKVELDARDKGFSGVEDYAGYGDWNGDSGAVHGPDGTIDTSGGGGADRLQLYSLNGETFRFGVYSYGTGPDGPDPTDPTDPTDTDPTSDPTSSTTGDDTDPTDDGWGSCQQRTLAPVEDLTIDSETFDEAVVSFTVPPLPEVESSPTLGELSRVRIYHLNSQMTLTEDMLGAAVETAIAADVVVPGERTTVTVDKLWGNFTYQFGVRYEDKCANKSELSTGTVHTPAQQFQQVE
;
A
#
# COMPACT_ATOMS: atom_id res chain seq x y z
N MET A 1 -47.60 -36.87 62.09
CA MET A 1 -46.23 -37.19 61.65
C MET A 1 -46.14 -36.91 60.16
N THR A 2 -45.36 -35.98 59.62
CA THR A 2 -44.67 -34.78 60.12
C THR A 2 -44.22 -34.11 58.82
N SER A 3 -44.64 -32.87 58.63
CA SER A 3 -44.27 -32.00 57.51
C SER A 3 -42.90 -31.38 57.76
N THR A 4 -42.04 -31.36 56.74
CA THR A 4 -40.79 -30.58 56.69
C THR A 4 -40.54 -30.34 55.19
N GLY A 5 -40.53 -29.12 54.64
CA GLY A 5 -40.19 -27.82 55.21
C GLY A 5 -38.82 -27.42 54.68
N LEU A 6 -38.75 -27.00 53.41
CA LEU A 6 -37.58 -26.44 52.74
C LEU A 6 -37.17 -25.13 53.45
N LEU A 7 -35.92 -25.01 53.89
CA LEU A 7 -35.35 -23.75 54.37
C LEU A 7 -34.20 -23.34 53.45
N THR A 8 -34.38 -22.21 52.80
CA THR A 8 -33.45 -21.50 51.91
C THR A 8 -32.34 -20.85 52.73
N LEU A 9 -31.07 -21.06 52.36
CA LEU A 9 -29.93 -20.26 52.84
C LEU A 9 -29.49 -19.36 51.68
N GLY A 10 -29.66 -18.04 51.85
CA GLY A 10 -29.16 -17.03 50.92
C GLY A 10 -27.68 -16.74 51.16
N LEU A 11 -26.87 -16.84 50.12
CA LEU A 11 -25.50 -16.34 50.09
C LEU A 11 -25.48 -15.11 49.17
N ALA A 12 -25.23 -13.94 49.75
CA ALA A 12 -25.06 -12.70 49.00
C ALA A 12 -23.67 -12.73 48.31
N TYR A 13 -23.67 -12.76 46.98
CA TYR A 13 -22.48 -12.49 46.18
C TYR A 13 -22.34 -10.97 46.05
N CYS A 14 -21.29 -10.40 46.65
CA CYS A 14 -20.82 -9.08 46.29
C CYS A 14 -20.24 -9.15 44.87
N LEU A 15 -20.90 -8.51 43.91
CA LEU A 15 -20.33 -8.21 42.60
C LEU A 15 -19.28 -7.11 42.78
N SER A 16 -18.01 -7.48 42.69
CA SER A 16 -16.93 -6.54 42.44
C SER A 16 -17.06 -6.06 40.99
N ALA A 17 -17.30 -4.77 40.79
CA ALA A 17 -17.23 -4.14 39.48
C ALA A 17 -15.80 -4.31 38.93
N SER A 18 -15.68 -4.96 37.77
CA SER A 18 -14.43 -5.02 37.03
C SER A 18 -14.02 -3.60 36.65
N ALA A 19 -12.80 -3.21 37.00
CA ALA A 19 -12.16 -2.03 36.46
C ALA A 19 -12.14 -2.14 34.92
N SER A 20 -12.49 -1.06 34.23
CA SER A 20 -12.23 -0.88 32.80
C SER A 20 -10.74 -1.13 32.58
N ALA A 21 -10.39 -2.09 31.72
CA ALA A 21 -9.03 -2.16 31.22
C ALA A 21 -8.78 -0.85 30.47
N ALA A 22 -7.74 -0.11 30.85
CA ALA A 22 -7.25 0.97 30.02
C ALA A 22 -6.84 0.36 28.67
N GLU A 23 -7.29 0.95 27.57
CA GLU A 23 -6.80 0.61 26.22
C GLU A 23 -5.26 0.67 26.25
N PRO A 24 -4.55 -0.27 25.60
CA PRO A 24 -3.10 -0.23 25.57
C PRO A 24 -2.65 1.06 24.88
N GLU A 25 -1.77 1.80 25.55
CA GLU A 25 -1.16 3.01 25.01
C GLU A 25 -0.48 2.68 23.67
N GLU A 26 -0.93 3.31 22.58
CA GLU A 26 -0.31 3.18 21.27
C GLU A 26 0.48 4.43 20.96
N VAL A 27 1.64 4.27 20.32
CA VAL A 27 2.43 5.41 19.83
C VAL A 27 2.17 5.59 18.35
N LEU A 28 1.82 6.82 17.97
CA LEU A 28 1.74 7.22 16.58
C LEU A 28 3.13 7.49 15.99
N LEU A 29 3.36 7.01 14.77
CA LEU A 29 4.56 7.25 13.97
C LEU A 29 4.17 7.89 12.64
N GLU A 30 4.95 8.89 12.22
CA GLU A 30 4.94 9.46 10.88
C GLU A 30 6.22 9.04 10.15
N ILE A 31 6.09 8.41 8.99
CA ILE A 31 7.19 7.80 8.24
C ILE A 31 7.35 8.55 6.93
N HIS A 32 8.53 9.10 6.67
CA HIS A 32 8.81 10.04 5.59
C HIS A 32 9.83 9.50 4.60
N TYR A 33 9.54 9.66 3.30
CA TYR A 33 10.42 9.27 2.21
C TYR A 33 10.08 10.03 0.93
N LYS A 34 11.01 10.06 -0.03
CA LYS A 34 10.79 10.65 -1.34
C LYS A 34 11.18 9.67 -2.45
N PRO A 35 10.23 8.89 -3.00
CA PRO A 35 10.55 7.85 -3.98
C PRO A 35 10.76 8.44 -5.38
N VAL A 36 11.56 7.77 -6.21
CA VAL A 36 11.46 7.91 -7.67
C VAL A 36 10.17 7.25 -8.18
N PRO A 37 9.69 7.57 -9.39
CA PRO A 37 8.50 6.93 -9.95
C PRO A 37 8.66 5.41 -10.12
N ASN A 38 7.53 4.70 -10.19
CA ASN A 38 7.43 3.26 -10.54
C ASN A 38 8.08 2.27 -9.55
N LEU A 39 8.36 2.68 -8.31
CA LEU A 39 8.90 1.77 -7.30
C LEU A 39 7.88 0.76 -6.81
N GLN A 40 8.37 -0.43 -6.50
CA GLN A 40 7.77 -1.31 -5.51
C GLN A 40 8.32 -0.93 -4.14
N ILE A 41 7.45 -0.84 -3.14
CA ILE A 41 7.80 -0.36 -1.80
C ILE A 41 7.15 -1.27 -0.76
N ALA A 42 7.89 -1.66 0.26
CA ALA A 42 7.35 -2.20 1.50
C ALA A 42 7.90 -1.45 2.71
N VAL A 43 7.05 -1.16 3.69
CA VAL A 43 7.39 -0.53 4.97
C VAL A 43 6.84 -1.42 6.09
N TRP A 44 7.67 -1.72 7.08
CA TRP A 44 7.28 -2.55 8.22
C TRP A 44 8.01 -2.16 9.51
N VAL A 45 7.52 -2.66 10.63
CA VAL A 45 8.11 -2.46 11.95
C VAL A 45 8.63 -3.79 12.53
N GLU A 46 9.80 -3.75 13.14
CA GLU A 46 10.37 -4.82 13.96
C GLU A 46 10.61 -4.35 15.40
N ASP A 47 10.51 -5.27 16.35
CA ASP A 47 10.84 -4.99 17.75
C ASP A 47 12.37 -4.94 17.99
N ALA A 48 12.77 -4.65 19.23
CA ALA A 48 14.18 -4.58 19.64
C ALA A 48 15.00 -5.86 19.39
N ASN A 49 14.33 -7.01 19.22
CA ASN A 49 14.95 -8.30 18.96
C ASN A 49 14.96 -8.66 17.46
N GLY A 50 14.52 -7.75 16.59
CA GLY A 50 14.37 -7.98 15.15
C GLY A 50 13.18 -8.87 14.80
N LYS A 51 12.22 -9.05 15.72
CA LYS A 51 10.99 -9.80 15.42
C LYS A 51 10.02 -8.88 14.68
N PHE A 52 9.45 -9.37 13.58
CA PHE A 52 8.39 -8.70 12.85
C PHE A 52 7.20 -8.35 13.77
N VAL A 53 6.76 -7.09 13.70
CA VAL A 53 5.61 -6.55 14.44
C VAL A 53 4.41 -6.40 13.51
N GLN A 54 4.52 -5.54 12.50
CA GLN A 54 3.43 -5.26 11.57
C GLN A 54 3.93 -4.75 10.22
N ASP A 55 3.13 -5.01 9.19
CA ASP A 55 3.20 -4.30 7.91
C ASP A 55 2.67 -2.87 8.13
N VAL A 56 3.24 -1.89 7.42
CA VAL A 56 2.76 -0.50 7.41
C VAL A 56 2.25 -0.13 6.03
N PHE A 57 3.01 -0.49 4.99
CA PHE A 57 2.63 -0.25 3.61
C PHE A 57 3.26 -1.27 2.69
N VAL A 58 2.54 -1.72 1.66
CA VAL A 58 3.06 -2.51 0.55
C VAL A 58 2.42 -2.01 -0.75
N THR A 59 3.21 -1.83 -1.79
CA THR A 59 2.67 -1.45 -3.10
C THR A 59 1.70 -2.51 -3.61
N GLN A 60 0.57 -2.05 -4.18
CA GLN A 60 -0.53 -2.94 -4.56
C GLN A 60 -0.13 -3.99 -5.61
N ALA A 61 0.89 -3.74 -6.44
CA ALA A 61 1.36 -4.76 -7.37
C ALA A 61 1.86 -6.02 -6.62
N THR A 62 2.65 -5.83 -5.56
CA THR A 62 3.13 -6.91 -4.69
C THR A 62 2.03 -7.41 -3.76
N GLY A 63 1.39 -6.52 -3.01
CA GLY A 63 0.52 -6.92 -1.92
C GLY A 63 -0.89 -7.35 -2.33
N LYS A 64 -1.43 -6.81 -3.43
CA LYS A 64 -2.83 -7.02 -3.87
C LYS A 64 -2.91 -7.82 -5.16
N LEU A 65 -2.06 -7.47 -6.13
CA LEU A 65 -2.02 -8.08 -7.46
C LEU A 65 -1.02 -9.24 -7.54
N GLY A 66 -0.39 -9.62 -6.41
CA GLY A 66 0.34 -10.87 -6.26
C GLY A 66 1.50 -11.06 -7.24
N ILE A 67 2.20 -10.00 -7.67
CA ILE A 67 3.25 -10.14 -8.71
C ILE A 67 4.37 -11.12 -8.32
N GLY A 68 4.62 -11.31 -7.02
CA GLY A 68 5.60 -12.27 -6.50
C GLY A 68 5.11 -13.73 -6.41
N ASN A 69 3.80 -13.99 -6.62
CA ASN A 69 3.21 -15.34 -6.60
C ASN A 69 2.12 -15.47 -7.67
N ARG A 70 2.54 -15.74 -8.90
CA ARG A 70 1.67 -15.92 -10.08
C ARG A 70 2.21 -17.08 -10.92
N PRO A 71 1.41 -17.69 -11.80
CA PRO A 71 1.83 -18.90 -12.51
C PRO A 71 2.95 -18.61 -13.52
N GLY A 72 3.67 -19.66 -13.88
CA GLY A 72 4.78 -19.62 -14.83
C GLY A 72 6.17 -19.65 -14.20
N ILE A 73 7.18 -19.44 -15.04
CA ILE A 73 8.59 -19.53 -14.65
C ILE A 73 9.06 -18.17 -14.13
N TRP A 74 9.83 -18.16 -13.04
CA TRP A 74 10.23 -16.93 -12.35
C TRP A 74 10.90 -15.90 -13.27
N ASN A 75 11.76 -16.36 -14.20
CA ASN A 75 12.48 -15.52 -15.15
C ASN A 75 11.79 -15.36 -16.51
N PHE A 76 10.47 -15.57 -16.59
CA PHE A 76 9.70 -15.14 -17.76
C PHE A 76 9.86 -13.63 -17.98
N LEU A 77 9.94 -13.26 -19.26
CA LEU A 77 9.89 -11.88 -19.70
C LEU A 77 8.67 -11.14 -19.16
N SER A 78 8.78 -9.82 -19.06
CA SER A 78 7.77 -8.92 -18.54
C SER A 78 7.07 -8.13 -19.65
N SER A 79 6.03 -7.40 -19.29
CA SER A 79 5.42 -6.34 -20.09
C SER A 79 4.48 -5.54 -19.20
N TRP A 80 3.89 -4.49 -19.75
CA TRP A 80 2.89 -3.70 -19.03
C TRP A 80 1.75 -4.61 -18.56
N ARG A 81 1.50 -4.61 -17.24
CA ARG A 81 0.53 -5.48 -16.55
C ARG A 81 0.61 -6.96 -16.96
N ALA A 82 1.81 -7.50 -17.17
CA ALA A 82 1.99 -8.91 -17.52
C ALA A 82 1.38 -9.86 -16.45
N PRO A 83 0.77 -11.00 -16.84
CA PRO A 83 0.09 -11.90 -15.91
C PRO A 83 0.98 -13.04 -15.37
N TYR A 84 2.13 -13.32 -16.00
CA TYR A 84 2.90 -14.55 -15.74
C TYR A 84 4.33 -14.29 -15.26
N GLY A 85 4.87 -15.28 -14.56
CA GLY A 85 6.25 -15.33 -14.09
C GLY A 85 6.46 -14.61 -12.76
N PRO A 86 6.51 -15.31 -11.62
CA PRO A 86 6.57 -14.67 -10.30
C PRO A 86 7.82 -13.80 -10.15
N ARG A 87 7.62 -12.54 -9.73
CA ARG A 87 8.68 -11.55 -9.47
C ARG A 87 9.24 -11.73 -8.06
N VAL A 88 9.92 -12.85 -7.85
CA VAL A 88 10.50 -13.21 -6.55
C VAL A 88 11.59 -12.24 -6.08
N SER A 89 12.22 -11.52 -7.01
CA SER A 89 13.19 -10.45 -6.76
C SER A 89 12.58 -9.13 -6.27
N THR A 90 11.24 -9.02 -6.25
CA THR A 90 10.54 -7.79 -5.84
C THR A 90 10.28 -7.79 -4.34
N LEU A 91 11.04 -7.01 -3.58
CA LEU A 91 10.92 -6.87 -2.13
C LEU A 91 11.20 -8.17 -1.32
N PRO A 92 12.30 -8.92 -1.63
CA PRO A 92 12.57 -10.19 -0.99
C PRO A 92 12.89 -10.07 0.51
N ILE A 93 13.51 -8.98 0.97
CA ILE A 93 13.85 -8.86 2.39
C ILE A 93 12.57 -8.83 3.22
N TRP A 94 11.64 -7.94 2.90
CA TRP A 94 10.31 -7.84 3.51
C TRP A 94 9.57 -9.18 3.46
N ALA A 95 9.47 -9.79 2.27
CA ALA A 95 8.70 -11.03 2.09
C ALA A 95 9.18 -12.15 3.03
N HIS A 96 10.50 -12.30 3.17
CA HIS A 96 11.10 -13.27 4.09
C HIS A 96 10.99 -12.85 5.57
N ARG A 97 11.18 -11.57 5.89
CA ARG A 97 11.14 -11.03 7.27
C ARG A 97 9.78 -11.21 7.95
N ARG A 98 8.69 -11.17 7.18
CA ARG A 98 7.33 -11.46 7.68
C ARG A 98 7.20 -12.84 8.29
N GLY A 99 8.02 -13.79 7.86
CA GLY A 99 7.92 -15.20 8.28
C GLY A 99 6.62 -15.86 7.84
N LYS A 100 5.90 -15.28 6.88
CA LYS A 100 4.67 -15.85 6.31
C LYS A 100 4.98 -16.52 4.97
N THR A 101 4.21 -17.57 4.69
CA THR A 101 4.28 -18.30 3.43
C THR A 101 2.89 -18.69 2.97
N TYR A 102 2.75 -18.82 1.66
CA TYR A 102 1.53 -19.14 0.95
C TYR A 102 1.80 -20.33 0.02
N PRO A 103 0.78 -21.07 -0.43
CA PRO A 103 0.97 -22.02 -1.51
C PRO A 103 1.53 -21.31 -2.76
N LYS A 104 2.55 -21.89 -3.38
CA LYS A 104 3.09 -21.39 -4.64
C LYS A 104 2.06 -21.60 -5.76
N ILE A 105 1.88 -20.60 -6.61
CA ILE A 105 0.98 -20.69 -7.75
C ILE A 105 1.74 -21.19 -9.00
N VAL A 106 1.16 -22.15 -9.69
CA VAL A 106 1.62 -22.71 -10.98
C VAL A 106 0.46 -22.71 -11.97
N PHE A 107 0.73 -22.92 -13.26
CA PHE A 107 -0.32 -23.00 -14.27
C PHE A 107 -1.38 -24.05 -13.90
N PHE A 108 -2.64 -23.68 -14.07
CA PHE A 108 -3.79 -24.58 -13.94
C PHE A 108 -4.00 -25.39 -15.21
N ASP A 109 -3.69 -24.81 -16.37
CA ASP A 109 -3.67 -25.48 -17.67
C ASP A 109 -3.02 -26.86 -17.57
N ASP A 110 -3.63 -27.87 -18.19
CA ASP A 110 -3.16 -29.24 -18.15
C ASP A 110 -2.41 -29.66 -19.43
N ASP A 111 -2.37 -28.81 -20.46
CA ASP A 111 -1.53 -29.02 -21.62
C ASP A 111 -0.07 -28.81 -21.26
N ALA A 112 0.71 -29.89 -21.36
CA ALA A 112 2.14 -29.88 -21.07
C ALA A 112 2.93 -28.92 -21.97
N SER A 113 2.40 -28.55 -23.15
CA SER A 113 3.03 -27.64 -24.10
C SER A 113 2.73 -26.16 -23.86
N ASP A 114 1.89 -25.86 -22.88
CA ASP A 114 1.53 -24.49 -22.47
C ASP A 114 2.14 -24.14 -21.09
N GLN A 115 2.68 -25.11 -20.35
CA GLN A 115 3.30 -24.91 -19.02
C GLN A 115 4.53 -23.99 -19.01
N ASP A 116 5.16 -23.77 -20.16
CA ASP A 116 6.28 -22.86 -20.35
C ASP A 116 5.97 -21.75 -21.37
N SER A 117 4.70 -21.50 -21.66
CA SER A 117 4.27 -20.48 -22.62
C SER A 117 3.71 -19.22 -21.97
N LEU A 118 3.80 -18.10 -22.68
CA LEU A 118 3.16 -16.83 -22.33
C LEU A 118 1.71 -16.72 -22.86
N GLY A 119 1.20 -17.74 -23.54
CA GLY A 119 -0.14 -17.70 -24.16
C GLY A 119 -0.77 -19.09 -24.27
N TRP A 120 -1.92 -19.15 -24.95
CA TRP A 120 -2.72 -20.37 -25.18
C TRP A 120 -3.50 -20.91 -23.97
N HIS A 121 -3.71 -20.08 -22.95
CA HIS A 121 -4.44 -20.46 -21.73
C HIS A 121 -5.95 -20.18 -21.78
N GLU A 122 -6.50 -19.78 -22.93
CA GLU A 122 -7.91 -19.41 -23.09
C GLU A 122 -8.87 -20.60 -22.88
N ASN A 123 -8.38 -21.84 -22.95
CA ASN A 123 -9.21 -23.03 -22.74
C ASN A 123 -9.35 -23.43 -21.26
N SER A 124 -8.59 -22.80 -20.37
CA SER A 124 -8.52 -23.09 -18.94
C SER A 124 -8.47 -21.80 -18.10
N SER A 125 -9.17 -20.75 -18.56
CA SER A 125 -9.30 -19.52 -17.79
C SER A 125 -10.50 -18.68 -18.22
N SER A 126 -11.08 -17.95 -17.27
CA SER A 126 -12.07 -16.90 -17.57
C SER A 126 -11.42 -15.58 -18.03
N ALA A 127 -12.25 -14.60 -18.38
CA ALA A 127 -11.78 -13.25 -18.67
C ALA A 127 -10.96 -12.68 -17.48
N GLU A 128 -9.83 -12.05 -17.80
CA GLU A 128 -9.00 -11.30 -16.87
C GLU A 128 -9.68 -9.97 -16.52
N THR A 129 -9.37 -9.38 -15.37
CA THR A 129 -9.96 -8.12 -14.88
C THR A 129 -8.94 -7.00 -14.75
N TYR A 130 -7.65 -7.32 -14.77
CA TYR A 130 -6.56 -6.35 -14.57
C TYR A 130 -5.39 -6.53 -15.55
N HIS A 131 -4.86 -7.74 -15.68
CA HIS A 131 -3.67 -8.01 -16.48
C HIS A 131 -3.90 -7.92 -17.99
N CYS A 132 -2.83 -7.69 -18.73
CA CYS A 132 -2.83 -7.57 -20.18
C CYS A 132 -2.19 -8.77 -20.85
N ARG A 133 -2.50 -8.97 -22.14
CA ARG A 133 -1.74 -9.91 -22.96
C ARG A 133 -0.26 -9.53 -22.97
N PRO A 134 0.65 -10.50 -23.17
CA PRO A 134 2.04 -10.19 -23.47
C PRO A 134 2.14 -9.21 -24.66
N LEU A 135 3.09 -8.28 -24.55
CA LEU A 135 3.34 -7.23 -25.54
C LEU A 135 4.72 -7.42 -26.18
N THR A 136 4.90 -7.03 -27.45
CA THR A 136 6.26 -6.92 -28.01
C THR A 136 7.01 -5.75 -27.34
N PRO A 137 8.35 -5.67 -27.44
CA PRO A 137 9.10 -4.52 -26.93
C PRO A 137 8.61 -3.18 -27.47
N GLU A 138 8.25 -3.09 -28.75
CA GLU A 138 7.72 -1.86 -29.35
C GLU A 138 6.34 -1.50 -28.81
N GLU A 139 5.45 -2.50 -28.68
CA GLU A 139 4.14 -2.30 -28.05
C GLU A 139 4.29 -1.86 -26.60
N HIS A 140 5.18 -2.53 -25.84
CA HIS A 140 5.46 -2.19 -24.46
C HIS A 140 5.95 -0.76 -24.35
N ALA A 141 6.95 -0.35 -25.14
CA ALA A 141 7.50 0.99 -25.08
C ALA A 141 6.46 2.08 -25.36
N VAL A 142 5.53 1.85 -26.30
CA VAL A 142 4.45 2.82 -26.58
C VAL A 142 3.42 2.80 -25.45
N ILE A 143 2.97 1.63 -25.02
CA ILE A 143 1.91 1.48 -24.03
C ILE A 143 2.38 1.91 -22.64
N SER A 144 3.60 1.57 -22.22
CA SER A 144 4.12 1.87 -20.88
C SER A 144 4.48 3.34 -20.66
N VAL A 145 4.51 4.16 -21.71
CA VAL A 145 4.89 5.59 -21.61
C VAL A 145 3.83 6.55 -22.12
N ASP A 146 3.03 6.18 -23.13
CA ASP A 146 2.10 7.08 -23.81
C ASP A 146 0.65 6.68 -23.51
N SER A 147 0.21 5.51 -23.98
CA SER A 147 -1.22 5.17 -23.94
C SER A 147 -1.69 4.54 -22.63
N MET A 148 -0.78 3.90 -21.87
CA MET A 148 -1.01 3.21 -20.60
C MET A 148 -2.28 2.33 -20.53
N THR A 149 -2.76 1.88 -21.68
CA THR A 149 -3.99 1.13 -21.86
C THR A 149 -3.72 -0.30 -22.22
N CYS A 150 -4.59 -1.19 -21.76
CA CYS A 150 -4.52 -2.60 -22.12
C CYS A 150 -5.03 -2.77 -23.56
N PRO A 151 -4.22 -3.19 -24.54
CA PRO A 151 -4.67 -3.40 -25.92
C PRO A 151 -5.37 -4.76 -26.09
N SER A 152 -5.66 -5.44 -24.99
CA SER A 152 -6.30 -6.75 -24.98
C SER A 152 -7.77 -6.62 -25.43
N PRO A 153 -8.31 -7.60 -26.18
CA PRO A 153 -9.76 -7.72 -26.32
C PRO A 153 -10.42 -7.74 -24.94
N ALA A 154 -11.66 -7.27 -24.84
CA ALA A 154 -12.47 -7.36 -23.60
C ALA A 154 -12.68 -8.81 -23.07
N THR A 155 -12.15 -9.79 -23.79
CA THR A 155 -12.21 -11.22 -23.52
C THR A 155 -10.83 -11.86 -23.39
N PHE A 156 -9.77 -11.10 -23.11
CA PHE A 156 -8.48 -11.73 -22.81
C PHE A 156 -8.61 -12.58 -21.54
N GLN A 157 -8.09 -13.80 -21.61
CA GLN A 157 -8.15 -14.79 -20.55
C GLN A 157 -6.72 -15.15 -20.18
N SER A 158 -6.38 -15.02 -18.90
CA SER A 158 -5.07 -15.33 -18.36
C SER A 158 -5.18 -16.47 -17.37
N ASP A 159 -4.32 -17.47 -17.41
CA ASP A 159 -4.34 -18.52 -16.39
C ASP A 159 -4.10 -17.89 -15.00
N LYS A 160 -5.11 -17.96 -14.11
CA LYS A 160 -5.04 -17.47 -12.73
C LYS A 160 -4.18 -18.38 -11.85
N GLY A 161 -3.89 -19.57 -12.34
CA GLY A 161 -3.10 -20.61 -11.73
C GLY A 161 -3.88 -21.44 -10.71
N ARG A 162 -3.17 -22.43 -10.19
CA ARG A 162 -3.58 -23.30 -9.08
C ARG A 162 -2.44 -23.45 -8.08
N PHE A 163 -2.72 -24.04 -6.94
CA PHE A 163 -1.67 -24.33 -5.97
C PHE A 163 -0.76 -25.47 -6.45
N SER A 164 0.54 -25.26 -6.31
CA SER A 164 1.53 -26.33 -6.46
C SER A 164 1.42 -27.32 -5.31
N ALA A 165 1.74 -28.57 -5.58
CA ALA A 165 1.72 -29.65 -4.60
C ALA A 165 2.91 -29.51 -3.63
N GLY A 166 2.72 -28.74 -2.56
CA GLY A 166 3.66 -28.66 -1.43
C GLY A 166 4.80 -27.66 -1.58
N GLU A 167 4.85 -26.89 -2.66
CA GLU A 167 5.74 -25.74 -2.78
C GLU A 167 5.11 -24.50 -2.14
N LEU A 168 5.95 -23.65 -1.55
CA LEU A 168 5.54 -22.44 -0.88
C LEU A 168 6.13 -21.20 -1.57
N SER A 169 5.46 -20.07 -1.42
CA SER A 169 5.91 -18.74 -1.78
C SER A 169 5.90 -17.83 -0.55
N HIS A 170 6.85 -16.89 -0.48
CA HIS A 170 6.82 -15.82 0.53
C HIS A 170 5.84 -14.69 0.17
N TYR A 171 5.33 -14.70 -1.06
CA TYR A 171 4.45 -13.67 -1.59
C TYR A 171 2.99 -14.14 -1.58
N PRO A 172 2.06 -13.24 -1.23
CA PRO A 172 0.64 -13.56 -1.21
C PRO A 172 0.11 -13.78 -2.63
N PRO A 173 -0.97 -14.56 -2.78
CA PRO A 173 -1.71 -14.62 -4.03
C PRO A 173 -2.51 -13.33 -4.28
N ARG A 174 -3.11 -13.19 -5.46
CA ARG A 174 -3.96 -12.05 -5.83
C ARG A 174 -5.20 -11.92 -4.93
N ASN A 175 -5.62 -10.69 -4.65
CA ASN A 175 -6.85 -10.39 -3.90
C ASN A 175 -7.92 -9.66 -4.75
N ASP A 176 -7.64 -9.37 -6.02
CA ASP A 176 -8.53 -8.59 -6.89
C ASP A 176 -9.52 -9.44 -7.71
N LEU A 177 -9.45 -10.77 -7.60
CA LEU A 177 -10.30 -11.69 -8.34
C LEU A 177 -11.66 -11.87 -7.63
N LEU A 178 -12.74 -11.40 -8.27
CA LEU A 178 -14.11 -11.47 -7.73
C LEU A 178 -15.06 -12.36 -8.53
N THR A 179 -14.69 -12.72 -9.76
CA THR A 179 -15.52 -13.50 -10.67
C THR A 179 -14.74 -14.69 -11.21
N PHE A 180 -15.43 -15.83 -11.29
CA PHE A 180 -14.85 -17.10 -11.71
C PHE A 180 -15.82 -17.89 -12.57
N GLU A 181 -15.29 -18.62 -13.54
CA GLU A 181 -16.05 -19.54 -14.40
C GLU A 181 -15.76 -20.99 -14.01
N VAL A 182 -16.82 -21.72 -13.62
CA VAL A 182 -16.72 -23.12 -13.19
C VAL A 182 -16.19 -24.01 -14.32
N GLY A 183 -15.11 -24.74 -14.04
CA GLY A 183 -14.46 -25.64 -15.00
C GLY A 183 -13.54 -24.94 -15.99
N GLN A 184 -13.42 -23.61 -15.93
CA GLN A 184 -12.42 -22.82 -16.63
C GLN A 184 -11.34 -22.35 -15.65
N ASP A 185 -11.74 -21.79 -14.51
CA ASP A 185 -10.79 -21.42 -13.46
C ASP A 185 -10.57 -22.56 -12.46
N SER A 186 -9.38 -22.60 -11.87
CA SER A 186 -9.09 -23.45 -10.71
C SER A 186 -9.94 -23.08 -9.51
N ASP A 187 -10.45 -24.09 -8.78
CA ASP A 187 -11.11 -23.89 -7.49
C ASP A 187 -10.17 -23.20 -6.46
N ASP A 188 -8.86 -23.39 -6.59
CA ASP A 188 -7.86 -22.75 -5.72
C ASP A 188 -7.88 -21.22 -5.87
N ALA A 189 -8.07 -20.72 -7.10
CA ALA A 189 -8.08 -19.28 -7.39
C ALA A 189 -9.21 -18.55 -6.64
N MET A 190 -10.31 -19.24 -6.37
CA MET A 190 -11.44 -18.70 -5.59
C MET A 190 -11.09 -18.47 -4.12
N THR A 191 -9.99 -19.06 -3.63
CA THR A 191 -9.57 -18.94 -2.23
C THR A 191 -8.49 -17.87 -2.01
N TYR A 192 -7.91 -17.32 -3.08
CA TYR A 192 -6.76 -16.44 -2.99
C TYR A 192 -7.00 -15.22 -2.09
N SER A 193 -8.14 -14.56 -2.24
CA SER A 193 -8.51 -13.40 -1.43
C SER A 193 -8.54 -13.70 0.07
N SER A 194 -9.08 -14.86 0.44
CA SER A 194 -9.13 -15.29 1.85
C SER A 194 -7.77 -15.62 2.46
N LEU A 195 -6.76 -15.90 1.62
CA LEU A 195 -5.39 -16.16 2.05
C LEU A 195 -4.56 -14.87 2.14
N ASN A 196 -4.90 -13.86 1.36
CA ASN A 196 -4.15 -12.61 1.30
C ASN A 196 -4.66 -11.59 2.31
N GLU A 197 -3.89 -11.42 3.39
CA GLU A 197 -4.19 -10.53 4.51
C GLU A 197 -3.59 -9.12 4.39
N LEU A 198 -3.01 -8.77 3.24
CA LEU A 198 -2.34 -7.48 3.05
C LEU A 198 -3.28 -6.35 2.64
N ASP A 199 -4.57 -6.61 2.41
CA ASP A 199 -5.55 -5.63 1.97
C ASP A 199 -5.49 -4.30 2.76
N ALA A 200 -5.38 -4.37 4.08
CA ALA A 200 -5.29 -3.23 4.99
C ALA A 200 -4.01 -2.39 4.85
N PHE A 201 -2.94 -2.98 4.31
CA PHE A 201 -1.62 -2.37 4.19
C PHE A 201 -1.24 -2.07 2.73
N THR A 202 -2.04 -2.52 1.76
CA THR A 202 -1.77 -2.24 0.36
C THR A 202 -2.24 -0.85 -0.07
N GLY A 203 -1.52 -0.26 -1.02
CA GLY A 203 -2.02 0.91 -1.72
C GLY A 203 -1.30 1.17 -3.03
N ALA A 204 -1.77 2.17 -3.76
CA ALA A 204 -1.16 2.58 -5.01
C ALA A 204 0.31 2.95 -4.80
N THR A 205 1.17 2.63 -5.77
CA THR A 205 2.54 3.14 -5.81
C THR A 205 2.48 4.68 -5.86
N PRO A 206 3.20 5.39 -4.97
CA PRO A 206 3.27 6.84 -5.04
C PRO A 206 3.75 7.32 -6.42
N PRO A 207 3.28 8.47 -6.93
CA PRO A 207 3.66 8.97 -8.26
C PRO A 207 5.17 9.18 -8.41
N GLY A 208 5.87 9.41 -7.30
CA GLY A 208 7.31 9.65 -7.25
C GLY A 208 7.68 11.12 -7.45
N ASN A 209 8.95 11.44 -7.18
CA ASN A 209 9.54 12.79 -7.19
C ASN A 209 8.88 13.82 -6.24
N ALA A 210 7.94 13.39 -5.39
CA ALA A 210 7.31 14.16 -4.34
C ALA A 210 7.58 13.52 -2.97
N ALA A 211 7.64 14.35 -1.92
CA ALA A 211 7.78 13.84 -0.57
C ALA A 211 6.46 13.15 -0.17
N GLU A 212 6.60 11.95 0.39
CA GLU A 212 5.51 11.11 0.83
C GLU A 212 5.63 10.88 2.34
N PHE A 213 4.51 10.60 2.97
CA PHE A 213 4.52 10.06 4.33
C PHE A 213 3.43 9.01 4.54
N LEU A 214 3.66 8.18 5.55
CA LEU A 214 2.74 7.15 6.04
C LEU A 214 2.57 7.36 7.54
N ILE A 215 1.37 7.04 8.03
CA ILE A 215 1.08 7.08 9.47
C ILE A 215 0.74 5.67 9.92
N THR A 216 1.26 5.29 11.07
CA THR A 216 0.95 4.01 11.71
C THR A 216 1.01 4.14 13.22
N SER A 217 0.20 3.36 13.94
CA SER A 217 0.33 3.23 15.39
C SER A 217 1.06 1.94 15.75
N VAL A 218 1.88 2.00 16.79
CA VAL A 218 2.61 0.84 17.33
C VAL A 218 2.13 0.58 18.75
N ALA A 219 1.60 -0.61 18.98
CA ALA A 219 1.08 -1.00 20.28
C ALA A 219 2.17 -1.06 21.35
N ALA A 220 1.86 -0.64 22.59
CA ALA A 220 2.77 -0.71 23.74
C ALA A 220 3.45 -2.07 23.92
N SER A 221 2.79 -3.18 23.56
CA SER A 221 3.37 -4.52 23.66
C SER A 221 4.62 -4.70 22.78
N ALA A 222 4.69 -4.04 21.63
CA ALA A 222 5.87 -4.06 20.76
C ALA A 222 6.99 -3.19 21.35
N LEU A 223 6.64 -2.08 21.99
CA LEU A 223 7.58 -1.14 22.62
C LEU A 223 8.15 -1.67 23.95
N ALA A 224 7.47 -2.62 24.58
CA ALA A 224 7.90 -3.21 25.85
C ALA A 224 9.29 -3.89 25.76
N ALA A 225 9.70 -4.31 24.57
CA ALA A 225 11.01 -4.93 24.33
C ALA A 225 12.17 -3.93 24.22
N GLY A 226 11.89 -2.62 24.09
CA GLY A 226 12.88 -1.58 23.87
C GLY A 226 12.68 -0.83 22.54
N PRO A 227 13.73 -0.19 22.00
CA PRO A 227 13.67 0.52 20.73
C PRO A 227 13.17 -0.37 19.59
N ILE A 228 12.39 0.20 18.69
CA ILE A 228 11.90 -0.48 17.49
C ILE A 228 12.81 -0.15 16.30
N THR A 229 12.70 -0.97 15.25
CA THR A 229 13.27 -0.66 13.94
C THR A 229 12.14 -0.50 12.93
N VAL A 230 12.06 0.66 12.28
CA VAL A 230 11.20 0.87 11.12
C VAL A 230 12.04 0.66 9.88
N TRP A 231 11.54 -0.15 8.96
CA TRP A 231 12.21 -0.50 7.72
C TRP A 231 11.43 0.02 6.51
N ILE A 232 12.15 0.38 5.46
CA ILE A 232 11.61 0.53 4.11
C ILE A 232 12.49 -0.24 3.13
N GLU A 233 11.88 -1.06 2.29
CA GLU A 233 12.50 -1.72 1.15
C GLU A 233 11.95 -1.16 -0.15
N VAL A 234 12.81 -0.87 -1.11
CA VAL A 234 12.41 -0.39 -2.43
C VAL A 234 13.08 -1.16 -3.56
N ASN A 235 12.31 -1.44 -4.61
CA ASN A 235 12.77 -2.11 -5.83
C ASN A 235 12.25 -1.38 -7.07
N LEU A 236 13.08 -1.35 -8.12
CA LEU A 236 12.75 -0.77 -9.42
C LEU A 236 13.03 -1.83 -10.51
N GLU A 237 12.04 -2.05 -11.38
CA GLU A 237 12.15 -2.96 -12.52
C GLU A 237 13.13 -2.41 -13.56
N ASP A 238 13.93 -3.28 -14.18
CA ASP A 238 14.91 -2.95 -15.23
C ASP A 238 15.93 -1.85 -14.85
N ASP A 239 16.21 -1.71 -13.55
CA ASP A 239 17.20 -0.76 -13.01
C ASP A 239 18.64 -1.28 -13.17
N GLN A 240 19.11 -1.41 -14.41
CA GLN A 240 20.41 -1.97 -14.73
C GLN A 240 21.58 -0.99 -14.56
N ASN A 241 22.76 -1.52 -14.26
CA ASN A 241 24.01 -0.74 -14.23
C ASN A 241 25.22 -1.60 -14.66
N GLY A 242 26.45 -1.11 -14.45
CA GLY A 242 27.67 -1.83 -14.83
C GLY A 242 27.94 -3.14 -14.08
N SER A 243 27.36 -3.34 -12.89
CA SER A 243 27.47 -4.58 -12.11
C SER A 243 26.27 -5.51 -12.32
N TRP A 244 25.12 -4.93 -12.67
CA TRP A 244 23.83 -5.61 -12.81
C TRP A 244 23.30 -5.35 -14.22
N SER A 245 23.85 -6.07 -15.20
CA SER A 245 23.45 -5.97 -16.59
C SER A 245 22.90 -7.31 -17.06
N PHE A 246 21.67 -7.29 -17.57
CA PHE A 246 20.91 -8.47 -17.93
C PHE A 246 20.43 -8.38 -19.39
N SER A 247 20.65 -9.46 -20.11
CA SER A 247 20.19 -9.66 -21.48
C SER A 247 18.79 -10.27 -21.47
N ARG A 248 17.95 -9.79 -22.38
CA ARG A 248 16.66 -10.42 -22.67
C ARG A 248 16.82 -11.88 -23.06
N GLU A 249 17.85 -12.20 -23.85
CA GLU A 249 17.98 -13.53 -24.47
C GLU A 249 18.76 -14.53 -23.63
N ASP A 250 19.63 -14.04 -22.75
CA ASP A 250 20.55 -14.90 -21.99
C ASP A 250 20.13 -15.07 -20.52
N ASP A 251 19.50 -14.05 -19.93
CA ASP A 251 19.17 -14.04 -18.49
C ASP A 251 17.68 -14.26 -18.20
N HIS A 252 16.84 -14.24 -19.24
CA HIS A 252 15.42 -14.50 -19.13
C HIS A 252 15.04 -15.75 -19.93
N PHE A 253 13.94 -16.38 -19.54
CA PHE A 253 13.33 -17.42 -20.36
C PHE A 253 12.53 -16.77 -21.50
N VAL A 254 12.96 -17.03 -22.72
CA VAL A 254 12.31 -16.58 -23.95
C VAL A 254 11.40 -17.72 -24.43
N ASP A 255 10.09 -17.50 -24.38
CA ASP A 255 9.11 -18.47 -24.89
C ASP A 255 9.39 -18.75 -26.40
N PRO A 256 9.75 -19.99 -26.79
CA PRO A 256 10.03 -20.31 -28.19
C PRO A 256 8.83 -20.12 -29.14
N LYS A 257 7.60 -20.21 -28.62
CA LYS A 257 6.34 -20.01 -29.38
C LYS A 257 6.00 -18.52 -29.53
N LEU A 258 6.46 -17.69 -28.60
CA LEU A 258 6.22 -16.24 -28.55
C LEU A 258 7.51 -15.43 -28.41
N ALA A 259 8.56 -15.83 -29.14
CA ALA A 259 9.90 -15.28 -28.94
C ALA A 259 10.04 -13.76 -29.18
N ALA A 260 9.08 -13.14 -29.86
CA ALA A 260 9.02 -11.69 -30.09
C ALA A 260 8.36 -10.89 -28.95
N TYR A 261 7.77 -11.56 -27.96
CA TYR A 261 7.01 -10.92 -26.89
C TYR A 261 7.83 -10.82 -25.60
N GLY A 262 7.53 -9.78 -24.84
CA GLY A 262 8.10 -9.51 -23.53
C GLY A 262 9.42 -8.74 -23.56
N VAL A 263 9.69 -8.07 -22.45
CA VAL A 263 10.88 -7.26 -22.17
C VAL A 263 11.62 -7.81 -20.95
N GLY A 264 12.93 -7.52 -20.86
CA GLY A 264 13.70 -7.81 -19.66
C GLY A 264 13.21 -6.98 -18.47
N TYR A 265 13.39 -7.50 -17.26
CA TYR A 265 12.94 -6.83 -16.03
C TYR A 265 13.96 -6.86 -14.90
N LEU A 266 15.00 -7.68 -15.04
CA LEU A 266 16.06 -7.81 -14.05
C LEU A 266 16.92 -6.54 -14.02
N GLY A 267 17.34 -6.16 -12.82
CA GLY A 267 18.18 -4.99 -12.58
C GLY A 267 18.88 -5.10 -11.22
N GLN A 268 19.32 -3.97 -10.70
CA GLN A 268 19.88 -3.83 -9.36
C GLN A 268 18.92 -4.42 -8.31
N PRO A 269 19.44 -5.14 -7.30
CA PRO A 269 18.62 -5.73 -6.23
C PRO A 269 17.79 -4.67 -5.49
N SER A 270 16.78 -5.10 -4.74
CA SER A 270 16.09 -4.22 -3.80
C SER A 270 17.08 -3.63 -2.79
N VAL A 271 16.83 -2.39 -2.34
CA VAL A 271 17.63 -1.74 -1.29
C VAL A 271 16.75 -1.46 -0.09
N VAL A 272 17.35 -1.50 1.10
CA VAL A 272 16.67 -1.25 2.37
C VAL A 272 17.28 -0.07 3.11
N TYR A 273 16.43 0.68 3.79
CA TYR A 273 16.79 1.67 4.79
C TYR A 273 16.11 1.29 6.10
N LYS A 274 16.71 1.69 7.22
CA LYS A 274 16.14 1.44 8.53
C LYS A 274 16.40 2.60 9.47
N VAL A 275 15.43 2.89 10.33
CA VAL A 275 15.56 3.84 11.43
C VAL A 275 15.30 3.06 12.72
N GLU A 276 16.27 3.11 13.64
CA GLU A 276 16.14 2.58 14.99
C GLU A 276 15.81 3.75 15.93
N LEU A 277 14.72 3.64 16.67
CA LEU A 277 14.26 4.70 17.58
C LEU A 277 13.54 4.12 18.81
N ASP A 278 13.60 4.84 19.92
CA ASP A 278 12.68 4.62 21.04
C ASP A 278 11.40 5.42 20.79
N ALA A 279 10.37 4.74 20.31
CA ALA A 279 9.10 5.39 19.95
C ALA A 279 8.38 6.01 21.16
N ARG A 280 8.82 5.79 22.39
CA ARG A 280 8.23 6.47 23.57
C ARG A 280 8.72 7.90 23.70
N ASP A 281 9.89 8.19 23.12
CA ASP A 281 10.47 9.52 23.09
C ASP A 281 9.95 10.27 21.86
N LYS A 282 9.32 11.42 22.10
CA LYS A 282 8.90 12.31 21.01
C LYS A 282 10.13 12.82 20.26
N GLY A 283 10.12 12.75 18.93
CA GLY A 283 11.18 13.31 18.10
C GLY A 283 11.36 12.63 16.75
N PHE A 284 12.22 13.24 15.93
CA PHE A 284 12.57 12.76 14.60
C PHE A 284 13.86 11.92 14.61
N SER A 285 13.92 10.91 13.75
CA SER A 285 15.13 10.16 13.44
C SER A 285 15.16 9.83 11.95
N GLY A 286 16.28 10.10 11.27
CA GLY A 286 16.41 9.87 9.83
C GLY A 286 17.76 9.33 9.42
N VAL A 287 17.82 8.77 8.22
CA VAL A 287 19.04 8.22 7.61
C VAL A 287 19.23 8.73 6.19
N GLU A 288 20.48 9.03 5.83
CA GLU A 288 20.89 9.40 4.47
C GLU A 288 21.39 8.20 3.67
N ASP A 289 21.96 7.20 4.35
CA ASP A 289 22.54 6.01 3.74
C ASP A 289 21.57 4.83 3.79
N TYR A 290 21.63 3.99 2.76
CA TYR A 290 20.94 2.71 2.75
C TYR A 290 21.65 1.71 3.66
N ALA A 291 20.87 0.84 4.30
CA ALA A 291 21.36 -0.16 5.25
C ALA A 291 21.95 -1.41 4.54
N GLY A 292 21.52 -1.66 3.30
CA GLY A 292 21.96 -2.81 2.52
C GLY A 292 21.02 -3.12 1.35
N TYR A 293 21.25 -4.26 0.71
CA TYR A 293 20.47 -4.71 -0.44
C TYR A 293 20.16 -6.21 -0.37
N GLY A 294 19.09 -6.64 -1.06
CA GLY A 294 18.62 -8.04 -1.07
C GLY A 294 19.32 -8.90 -2.12
N ASP A 295 18.93 -10.17 -2.23
CA ASP A 295 19.35 -10.99 -3.37
C ASP A 295 18.68 -10.51 -4.66
N TRP A 296 19.45 -10.33 -5.74
CA TRP A 296 18.94 -9.84 -7.02
C TRP A 296 17.85 -10.73 -7.64
N ASN A 297 17.87 -12.03 -7.32
CA ASN A 297 16.90 -13.02 -7.75
C ASN A 297 15.86 -13.37 -6.67
N GLY A 298 15.97 -12.77 -5.48
CA GLY A 298 15.06 -13.03 -4.36
C GLY A 298 15.16 -14.42 -3.74
N ASP A 299 16.29 -15.11 -3.87
CA ASP A 299 16.49 -16.45 -3.30
C ASP A 299 16.38 -16.48 -1.76
N SER A 300 16.66 -15.36 -1.09
CA SER A 300 16.56 -15.24 0.36
C SER A 300 16.18 -13.83 0.84
N GLY A 301 15.92 -13.72 2.15
CA GLY A 301 15.74 -12.45 2.86
C GLY A 301 17.03 -11.89 3.46
N ALA A 302 18.20 -12.32 2.97
CA ALA A 302 19.48 -11.82 3.44
C ALA A 302 19.65 -10.34 3.08
N VAL A 303 20.31 -9.61 3.98
CA VAL A 303 20.69 -8.20 3.74
C VAL A 303 22.19 -8.16 3.55
N HIS A 304 22.62 -7.90 2.31
CA HIS A 304 24.01 -7.65 1.98
C HIS A 304 24.38 -6.22 2.34
N GLY A 305 25.59 -6.04 2.90
CA GLY A 305 26.05 -4.71 3.29
C GLY A 305 26.27 -3.80 2.07
N PRO A 306 26.21 -2.47 2.25
CA PRO A 306 26.50 -1.51 1.18
C PRO A 306 27.83 -1.77 0.48
N ASP A 307 27.83 -1.72 -0.85
CA ASP A 307 29.03 -1.84 -1.67
C ASP A 307 28.95 -1.00 -2.95
N GLY A 308 30.00 -1.06 -3.78
CA GLY A 308 30.12 -0.27 -5.02
C GLY A 308 29.34 -0.83 -6.21
N THR A 309 28.54 -1.89 -6.04
CA THR A 309 27.70 -2.45 -7.12
C THR A 309 26.34 -1.76 -7.21
N ILE A 310 25.92 -1.05 -6.17
CA ILE A 310 24.65 -0.34 -6.08
C ILE A 310 24.88 1.14 -6.39
N ASP A 311 24.10 1.67 -7.33
CA ASP A 311 24.12 3.07 -7.69
C ASP A 311 23.65 3.94 -6.51
N THR A 312 24.29 5.09 -6.34
CA THR A 312 23.94 6.06 -5.29
C THR A 312 23.52 7.41 -5.86
N SER A 313 23.22 7.46 -7.17
CA SER A 313 22.78 8.65 -7.89
C SER A 313 22.00 8.28 -9.15
N GLY A 314 21.19 9.19 -9.66
CA GLY A 314 20.51 9.04 -10.95
C GLY A 314 19.20 8.26 -10.86
N GLY A 315 18.65 8.10 -9.66
CA GLY A 315 17.40 7.41 -9.39
C GLY A 315 17.46 5.88 -9.36
N GLY A 316 18.63 5.28 -9.61
CA GLY A 316 18.88 3.83 -9.48
C GLY A 316 19.42 3.43 -8.11
N GLY A 317 19.37 2.13 -7.80
CA GLY A 317 19.93 1.57 -6.57
C GLY A 317 19.47 2.27 -5.28
N ALA A 318 20.41 2.81 -4.52
CA ALA A 318 20.18 3.57 -3.29
C ALA A 318 19.73 5.03 -3.52
N ASP A 319 19.62 5.48 -4.77
CA ASP A 319 19.02 6.78 -5.09
C ASP A 319 17.54 6.69 -5.46
N ARG A 320 16.97 5.48 -5.41
CA ARG A 320 15.52 5.24 -5.55
C ARG A 320 14.72 5.98 -4.49
N LEU A 321 15.24 6.11 -3.27
CA LEU A 321 14.74 7.09 -2.30
C LEU A 321 15.64 8.32 -2.34
N GLN A 322 15.11 9.45 -2.82
CA GLN A 322 15.85 10.70 -3.02
C GLN A 322 16.16 11.37 -1.68
N LEU A 323 17.35 11.97 -1.58
CA LEU A 323 17.71 12.84 -0.47
C LEU A 323 16.93 14.15 -0.57
N TYR A 324 16.27 14.55 0.51
CA TYR A 324 15.54 15.82 0.58
C TYR A 324 15.56 16.38 2.00
N SER A 325 15.17 17.66 2.14
CA SER A 325 15.07 18.31 3.44
C SER A 325 13.62 18.61 3.81
N LEU A 326 13.26 18.34 5.05
CA LEU A 326 11.96 18.62 5.65
C LEU A 326 12.18 19.06 7.10
N ASN A 327 11.55 20.15 7.53
CA ASN A 327 11.63 20.66 8.91
C ASN A 327 13.07 20.85 9.44
N GLY A 328 14.01 21.24 8.56
CA GLY A 328 15.41 21.45 8.91
C GLY A 328 16.28 20.19 8.93
N GLU A 329 15.67 19.00 8.78
CA GLU A 329 16.35 17.72 8.70
C GLU A 329 16.60 17.32 7.24
N THR A 330 17.67 16.58 6.96
CA THR A 330 17.99 16.07 5.61
C THR A 330 18.17 14.56 5.67
N PHE A 331 17.39 13.83 4.87
CA PHE A 331 17.33 12.37 4.95
C PHE A 331 16.76 11.78 3.66
N ARG A 332 16.94 10.47 3.46
CA ARG A 332 16.24 9.67 2.43
C ARG A 332 15.03 8.95 3.02
N PHE A 333 15.19 8.49 4.27
CA PHE A 333 14.14 7.83 5.04
C PHE A 333 14.16 8.35 6.48
N GLY A 334 12.99 8.73 6.99
CA GLY A 334 12.83 9.35 8.30
C GLY A 334 11.59 8.88 9.03
N VAL A 335 11.63 8.90 10.35
CA VAL A 335 10.52 8.56 11.23
C VAL A 335 10.41 9.61 12.31
N TYR A 336 9.23 10.20 12.44
CA TYR A 336 8.85 11.03 13.57
C TYR A 336 7.97 10.21 14.53
N SER A 337 8.27 10.27 15.82
CA SER A 337 7.46 9.67 16.86
C SER A 337 6.79 10.75 17.70
N TYR A 338 5.49 10.56 17.98
CA TYR A 338 4.74 11.44 18.86
C TYR A 338 4.95 11.14 20.36
N GLY A 339 5.61 10.03 20.70
CA GLY A 339 5.88 9.63 22.09
C GLY A 339 4.64 9.22 22.89
N THR A 340 4.84 8.98 24.19
CA THR A 340 3.79 8.58 25.17
C THR A 340 3.49 9.68 26.22
N GLY A 341 3.78 10.94 25.92
CA GLY A 341 3.56 12.07 26.85
C GLY A 341 2.10 12.58 26.86
N PRO A 342 1.73 13.54 27.73
CA PRO A 342 0.40 14.15 27.76
C PRO A 342 -0.02 14.89 26.48
N ASP A 343 0.91 15.05 25.52
CA ASP A 343 0.66 15.56 24.16
C ASP A 343 0.47 14.44 23.11
N GLY A 344 0.50 13.17 23.53
CA GLY A 344 0.01 12.04 22.72
C GLY A 344 -1.52 12.11 22.61
N PRO A 345 -2.13 11.48 21.59
CA PRO A 345 -3.57 11.56 21.40
C PRO A 345 -4.30 10.97 22.62
N ASP A 346 -4.86 11.83 23.48
CA ASP A 346 -5.78 11.43 24.55
C ASP A 346 -7.08 10.93 23.89
N PRO A 347 -7.43 9.64 24.03
CA PRO A 347 -8.63 9.10 23.39
C PRO A 347 -9.93 9.52 24.10
N THR A 348 -9.87 10.30 25.19
CA THR A 348 -11.00 10.42 26.14
C THR A 348 -11.54 11.79 26.49
N ASP A 349 -11.17 12.89 25.82
CA ASP A 349 -11.75 14.20 26.16
C ASP A 349 -12.71 14.79 25.10
N PRO A 350 -14.01 14.40 25.12
CA PRO A 350 -15.05 15.22 24.57
C PRO A 350 -15.56 16.18 25.65
N THR A 351 -15.05 17.42 25.62
CA THR A 351 -15.63 18.64 26.21
C THR A 351 -15.72 18.73 27.74
N ASP A 352 -14.90 19.58 28.35
CA ASP A 352 -15.25 20.29 29.59
C ASP A 352 -15.02 21.82 29.47
N PRO A 353 -16.08 22.61 29.21
CA PRO A 353 -16.01 24.06 29.21
C PRO A 353 -16.28 24.63 30.60
N THR A 354 -15.60 24.17 31.66
CA THR A 354 -15.70 24.80 32.98
C THR A 354 -14.42 24.71 33.83
N ASP A 355 -13.38 25.45 33.45
CA ASP A 355 -12.39 25.89 34.44
C ASP A 355 -12.30 27.43 34.47
N THR A 356 -13.13 28.02 35.33
CA THR A 356 -12.99 29.40 35.77
C THR A 356 -12.51 29.39 37.21
N ASP A 357 -11.20 29.45 37.42
CA ASP A 357 -10.63 29.88 38.70
C ASP A 357 -9.99 31.28 38.56
N PRO A 358 -10.58 32.34 39.13
CA PRO A 358 -10.09 33.69 38.98
C PRO A 358 -9.33 34.14 40.23
N THR A 359 -8.06 33.78 40.40
CA THR A 359 -7.18 34.52 41.34
C THR A 359 -5.69 34.46 40.98
N SER A 360 -5.17 35.48 40.30
CA SER A 360 -3.88 36.09 40.68
C SER A 360 -3.62 37.45 39.98
N ASP A 361 -3.10 38.36 40.80
CA ASP A 361 -2.78 39.79 40.66
C ASP A 361 -2.11 40.27 39.34
N PRO A 362 -2.29 41.57 38.96
CA PRO A 362 -1.76 42.14 37.73
C PRO A 362 -0.50 42.99 38.00
N THR A 363 0.70 42.44 37.83
CA THR A 363 1.91 43.26 37.57
C THR A 363 3.04 42.43 36.98
N SER A 364 3.26 42.53 35.66
CA SER A 364 4.60 42.62 35.06
C SER A 364 4.47 42.86 33.57
N SER A 365 4.74 44.09 33.14
CA SER A 365 5.05 44.40 31.76
C SER A 365 6.42 43.84 31.40
N THR A 366 6.45 42.77 30.63
CA THR A 366 7.63 42.37 29.86
C THR A 366 7.14 41.95 28.49
N THR A 367 7.46 42.76 27.48
CA THR A 367 7.53 42.37 26.08
C THR A 367 8.55 41.23 25.97
N GLY A 368 8.06 40.00 26.13
CA GLY A 368 8.75 38.77 25.78
C GLY A 368 8.04 38.21 24.57
N ASP A 369 8.82 37.97 23.53
CA ASP A 369 8.46 37.18 22.36
C ASP A 369 8.20 35.74 22.88
N ASP A 370 6.94 35.38 23.12
CA ASP A 370 6.54 34.01 23.44
C ASP A 370 6.59 33.20 22.14
N THR A 371 7.80 32.83 21.70
CA THR A 371 7.96 31.65 20.86
C THR A 371 7.84 30.46 21.78
N ASP A 372 6.71 29.78 21.70
CA ASP A 372 6.48 28.49 22.33
C ASP A 372 7.65 27.54 21.97
N PRO A 373 8.47 27.08 22.93
CA PRO A 373 9.66 26.29 22.66
C PRO A 373 9.37 24.83 22.26
N THR A 374 8.10 24.48 22.01
CA THR A 374 7.65 23.12 21.68
C THR A 374 7.22 22.90 20.22
N ASP A 375 7.24 23.93 19.36
CA ASP A 375 6.99 23.73 17.93
C ASP A 375 8.27 23.24 17.24
N ASP A 376 8.47 21.92 17.27
CA ASP A 376 9.53 21.23 16.55
C ASP A 376 9.28 21.17 15.02
N GLY A 377 8.22 21.80 14.52
CA GLY A 377 7.82 21.82 13.12
C GLY A 377 7.10 20.56 12.64
N TRP A 378 6.94 19.55 13.50
CA TRP A 378 6.29 18.27 13.17
C TRP A 378 4.82 18.20 13.65
N GLY A 379 4.40 19.10 14.54
CA GLY A 379 3.00 19.25 14.96
C GLY A 379 2.53 18.27 16.04
N SER A 380 1.20 18.17 16.22
CA SER A 380 0.54 17.22 17.13
C SER A 380 -0.57 16.46 16.40
N CYS A 381 -1.10 15.39 17.00
CA CYS A 381 -2.16 14.58 16.38
C CYS A 381 -3.36 14.30 17.29
N GLN A 382 -4.59 14.47 16.76
CA GLN A 382 -5.85 14.15 17.43
C GLN A 382 -6.75 13.24 16.57
N GLN A 383 -7.30 12.20 17.20
CA GLN A 383 -8.30 11.33 16.58
C GLN A 383 -9.64 12.04 16.46
N ARG A 384 -10.30 11.97 15.29
CA ARG A 384 -11.60 12.57 15.02
C ARG A 384 -12.34 11.85 13.89
N THR A 385 -13.65 12.05 13.82
CA THR A 385 -14.46 11.59 12.68
C THR A 385 -14.43 12.63 11.57
N LEU A 386 -14.09 12.20 10.35
CA LEU A 386 -14.14 13.05 9.15
C LEU A 386 -15.44 12.79 8.38
N ALA A 387 -16.04 13.86 7.85
CA ALA A 387 -17.21 13.74 6.98
C ALA A 387 -16.82 13.14 5.62
N PRO A 388 -17.72 12.43 4.92
CA PRO A 388 -17.46 11.95 3.55
C PRO A 388 -17.29 13.12 2.57
N VAL A 389 -16.74 12.82 1.38
CA VAL A 389 -16.66 13.82 0.30
C VAL A 389 -18.04 14.20 -0.22
N GLU A 390 -18.19 15.46 -0.61
CA GLU A 390 -19.42 16.05 -1.15
C GLU A 390 -19.39 16.11 -2.69
N ASP A 391 -20.57 16.24 -3.30
CA ASP A 391 -20.76 16.45 -4.74
C ASP A 391 -20.00 15.50 -5.68
N LEU A 392 -19.84 14.23 -5.25
CA LEU A 392 -19.17 13.19 -6.03
C LEU A 392 -19.91 12.94 -7.35
N THR A 393 -19.24 13.18 -8.46
CA THR A 393 -19.66 12.82 -9.82
C THR A 393 -18.56 12.02 -10.50
N ILE A 394 -18.93 11.01 -11.28
CA ILE A 394 -18.01 10.25 -12.10
C ILE A 394 -18.56 10.21 -13.52
N ASP A 395 -17.78 10.72 -14.46
CA ASP A 395 -18.12 10.77 -15.87
C ASP A 395 -17.02 10.07 -16.68
N SER A 396 -17.36 9.52 -17.85
CA SER A 396 -16.38 8.91 -18.75
C SER A 396 -16.59 9.44 -20.16
N GLU A 397 -15.56 10.10 -20.69
CA GLU A 397 -15.59 10.67 -22.05
C GLU A 397 -14.83 9.79 -23.05
N THR A 398 -13.77 9.10 -22.60
CA THR A 398 -12.98 8.17 -23.40
C THR A 398 -13.13 6.75 -22.87
N PHE A 399 -12.79 5.76 -23.69
CA PHE A 399 -12.97 4.35 -23.35
C PHE A 399 -12.07 3.89 -22.19
N ASP A 400 -11.02 4.63 -21.87
CA ASP A 400 -9.96 4.29 -20.93
C ASP A 400 -9.82 5.26 -19.75
N GLU A 401 -10.68 6.28 -19.69
CA GLU A 401 -10.64 7.28 -18.63
C GLU A 401 -12.00 7.50 -17.99
N ALA A 402 -11.96 7.78 -16.69
CA ALA A 402 -13.08 8.33 -15.93
C ALA A 402 -12.62 9.59 -15.20
N VAL A 403 -13.41 10.65 -15.30
CA VAL A 403 -13.23 11.91 -14.59
C VAL A 403 -14.02 11.83 -13.30
N VAL A 404 -13.31 11.84 -12.16
CA VAL A 404 -13.88 11.81 -10.82
C VAL A 404 -13.80 13.21 -10.24
N SER A 405 -14.95 13.84 -9.99
CA SER A 405 -15.04 15.16 -9.36
C SER A 405 -15.72 15.07 -8.01
N PHE A 406 -15.16 15.75 -7.00
CA PHE A 406 -15.67 15.76 -5.63
C PHE A 406 -15.19 17.00 -4.88
N THR A 407 -15.78 17.28 -3.72
CA THR A 407 -15.35 18.33 -2.80
C THR A 407 -15.01 17.70 -1.46
N VAL A 408 -13.79 17.93 -0.95
CA VAL A 408 -13.47 17.57 0.45
C VAL A 408 -14.06 18.67 1.34
N PRO A 409 -14.87 18.36 2.37
CA PRO A 409 -15.40 19.36 3.28
C PRO A 409 -14.27 20.17 3.95
N PRO A 410 -14.51 21.45 4.31
CA PRO A 410 -13.54 22.22 5.09
C PRO A 410 -13.13 21.45 6.35
N LEU A 411 -11.83 21.28 6.55
CA LEU A 411 -11.30 20.58 7.71
C LEU A 411 -11.40 21.51 8.93
N PRO A 412 -11.81 21.00 10.11
CA PRO A 412 -11.93 21.83 11.30
C PRO A 412 -10.57 22.43 11.65
N GLU A 413 -10.48 23.75 11.72
CA GLU A 413 -9.33 24.45 12.27
C GLU A 413 -9.24 24.12 13.77
N VAL A 414 -8.09 23.60 14.21
CA VAL A 414 -7.81 23.42 15.63
C VAL A 414 -7.06 24.68 16.09
N GLU A 415 -7.66 25.46 17.00
CA GLU A 415 -7.11 26.77 17.42
C GLU A 415 -5.67 26.71 17.95
N SER A 416 -5.21 25.53 18.39
CA SER A 416 -3.85 25.30 18.90
C SER A 416 -2.85 24.77 17.86
N SER A 417 -3.27 24.42 16.64
CA SER A 417 -2.36 23.95 15.58
C SER A 417 -3.00 24.03 14.19
N PRO A 418 -2.58 25.00 13.34
CA PRO A 418 -3.14 25.15 12.00
C PRO A 418 -2.77 24.01 11.03
N THR A 419 -1.76 23.19 11.36
CA THR A 419 -1.30 22.07 10.51
C THR A 419 -2.07 20.77 10.74
N LEU A 420 -2.79 20.66 11.87
CA LEU A 420 -3.65 19.52 12.24
C LEU A 420 -4.88 19.37 11.33
N GLY A 421 -5.27 20.44 10.64
CA GLY A 421 -6.35 20.44 9.65
C GLY A 421 -5.89 20.07 8.24
N GLU A 422 -4.66 19.62 8.03
CA GLU A 422 -4.15 19.34 6.69
C GLU A 422 -4.53 17.93 6.21
N LEU A 423 -4.87 17.86 4.92
CA LEU A 423 -5.12 16.65 4.19
C LEU A 423 -3.80 15.87 4.02
N SER A 424 -3.78 14.59 4.38
CA SER A 424 -2.60 13.74 4.14
C SER A 424 -2.72 12.99 2.83
N ARG A 425 -3.91 12.49 2.51
CA ARG A 425 -4.13 11.63 1.37
C ARG A 425 -5.57 11.68 0.90
N VAL A 426 -5.76 11.55 -0.39
CA VAL A 426 -7.06 11.18 -0.97
C VAL A 426 -6.86 9.91 -1.76
N ARG A 427 -7.78 8.96 -1.59
CA ARG A 427 -7.72 7.66 -2.25
C ARG A 427 -8.93 7.51 -3.14
N ILE A 428 -8.67 7.18 -4.40
CA ILE A 428 -9.69 6.82 -5.37
C ILE A 428 -9.54 5.34 -5.66
N TYR A 429 -10.58 4.58 -5.35
CA TYR A 429 -10.67 3.15 -5.65
C TYR A 429 -11.52 2.97 -6.89
N HIS A 430 -11.14 2.02 -7.74
CA HIS A 430 -11.98 1.56 -8.82
C HIS A 430 -11.98 0.04 -8.92
N LEU A 431 -13.11 -0.51 -9.33
CA LEU A 431 -13.30 -1.94 -9.50
C LEU A 431 -14.24 -2.20 -10.68
N ASN A 432 -13.83 -3.10 -11.56
CA ASN A 432 -14.69 -3.61 -12.62
C ASN A 432 -15.73 -4.56 -12.01
N SER A 433 -16.93 -4.04 -11.78
CA SER A 433 -18.00 -4.78 -11.10
C SER A 433 -19.37 -4.16 -11.37
N GLN A 434 -20.37 -5.04 -11.47
CA GLN A 434 -21.79 -4.65 -11.49
C GLN A 434 -22.38 -4.45 -10.09
N MET A 435 -21.68 -4.91 -9.04
CA MET A 435 -22.07 -4.72 -7.64
C MET A 435 -21.51 -3.40 -7.14
N THR A 436 -22.31 -2.60 -6.42
CA THR A 436 -21.86 -1.38 -5.76
C THR A 436 -20.64 -1.65 -4.87
N LEU A 437 -19.64 -0.77 -4.94
CA LEU A 437 -18.45 -0.87 -4.12
C LEU A 437 -18.82 -0.71 -2.64
N THR A 438 -18.23 -1.55 -1.79
CA THR A 438 -18.39 -1.51 -0.33
C THR A 438 -17.03 -1.52 0.34
N GLU A 439 -16.97 -1.20 1.64
CA GLU A 439 -15.72 -1.25 2.43
C GLU A 439 -15.04 -2.62 2.34
N ASP A 440 -15.82 -3.71 2.46
CA ASP A 440 -15.32 -5.08 2.38
C ASP A 440 -14.75 -5.45 1.00
N MET A 441 -15.03 -4.65 -0.04
CA MET A 441 -14.53 -4.86 -1.40
C MET A 441 -13.27 -4.04 -1.71
N LEU A 442 -12.83 -3.13 -0.82
CA LEU A 442 -11.65 -2.30 -1.07
C LEU A 442 -10.35 -3.11 -1.18
N GLY A 443 -10.30 -4.27 -0.53
CA GLY A 443 -9.19 -5.23 -0.69
C GLY A 443 -9.00 -5.70 -2.13
N ALA A 444 -10.09 -5.78 -2.90
CA ALA A 444 -10.07 -6.17 -4.31
C ALA A 444 -9.98 -4.98 -5.28
N ALA A 445 -10.35 -3.77 -4.85
CA ALA A 445 -10.36 -2.59 -5.71
C ALA A 445 -8.94 -2.06 -6.00
N VAL A 446 -8.70 -1.58 -7.22
CA VAL A 446 -7.44 -0.92 -7.59
C VAL A 446 -7.46 0.51 -7.06
N GLU A 447 -6.36 0.93 -6.43
CA GLU A 447 -6.21 2.31 -5.96
C GLU A 447 -5.47 3.15 -7.01
N THR A 448 -5.93 4.38 -7.19
CA THR A 448 -5.24 5.43 -7.95
C THR A 448 -4.60 6.40 -6.96
N ALA A 449 -3.28 6.54 -7.03
CA ALA A 449 -2.55 7.52 -6.22
C ALA A 449 -2.83 8.93 -6.73
N ILE A 450 -3.17 9.83 -5.81
CA ILE A 450 -3.20 11.28 -6.07
C ILE A 450 -2.45 11.99 -4.96
N ALA A 451 -1.66 12.99 -5.35
CA ALA A 451 -0.95 13.82 -4.40
C ALA A 451 -1.94 14.72 -3.66
N ALA A 452 -1.85 14.77 -2.34
CA ALA A 452 -2.82 15.48 -1.50
C ALA A 452 -2.77 17.00 -1.71
N ASP A 453 -1.63 17.55 -2.13
CA ASP A 453 -1.44 18.96 -2.47
C ASP A 453 -2.26 19.42 -3.69
N VAL A 454 -2.79 18.48 -4.48
CA VAL A 454 -3.72 18.76 -5.58
C VAL A 454 -5.13 19.04 -5.07
N VAL A 455 -5.46 18.63 -3.85
CA VAL A 455 -6.82 18.71 -3.30
C VAL A 455 -6.89 19.80 -2.24
N VAL A 456 -7.71 20.82 -2.49
CA VAL A 456 -7.94 21.93 -1.54
C VAL A 456 -9.29 21.73 -0.85
N PRO A 457 -9.33 21.54 0.49
CA PRO A 457 -10.59 21.43 1.22
C PRO A 457 -11.51 22.65 0.98
N GLY A 458 -12.79 22.39 0.76
CA GLY A 458 -13.80 23.38 0.40
C GLY A 458 -13.89 23.71 -1.09
N GLU A 459 -12.91 23.28 -1.90
CA GLU A 459 -12.92 23.49 -3.35
C GLU A 459 -13.23 22.19 -4.11
N ARG A 460 -13.91 22.33 -5.26
CA ARG A 460 -14.19 21.21 -6.14
C ARG A 460 -12.89 20.75 -6.81
N THR A 461 -12.55 19.49 -6.60
CA THR A 461 -11.40 18.81 -7.19
C THR A 461 -11.86 17.90 -8.31
N THR A 462 -11.05 17.78 -9.36
CA THR A 462 -11.28 16.87 -10.49
C THR A 462 -10.01 16.05 -10.73
N VAL A 463 -10.17 14.74 -10.77
CA VAL A 463 -9.08 13.78 -11.03
C VAL A 463 -9.47 12.89 -12.20
N THR A 464 -8.57 12.76 -13.17
CA THR A 464 -8.71 11.74 -14.22
C THR A 464 -8.12 10.43 -13.72
N VAL A 465 -8.94 9.39 -13.65
CA VAL A 465 -8.50 8.01 -13.48
C VAL A 465 -8.37 7.39 -14.86
N ASP A 466 -7.16 7.03 -15.23
CA ASP A 466 -6.78 6.50 -16.53
C ASP A 466 -6.59 4.96 -16.49
N LYS A 467 -6.19 4.38 -17.63
CA LYS A 467 -5.80 2.95 -17.75
C LYS A 467 -6.95 1.98 -17.45
N LEU A 468 -8.17 2.45 -17.67
CA LEU A 468 -9.38 1.64 -17.62
C LEU A 468 -9.52 0.86 -18.93
N TRP A 469 -10.35 -0.17 -18.89
CA TRP A 469 -10.79 -0.88 -20.09
C TRP A 469 -12.09 -0.29 -20.63
N GLY A 470 -12.20 -0.27 -21.96
CA GLY A 470 -13.40 0.20 -22.67
C GLY A 470 -14.54 -0.80 -22.66
N ASN A 471 -15.78 -0.28 -22.64
CA ASN A 471 -17.02 -1.05 -22.60
C ASN A 471 -17.21 -1.83 -21.29
N PHE A 472 -16.78 -1.26 -20.16
CA PHE A 472 -16.90 -1.87 -18.84
C PHE A 472 -17.62 -0.96 -17.85
N THR A 473 -18.35 -1.57 -16.91
CA THR A 473 -18.92 -0.85 -15.76
C THR A 473 -17.91 -0.87 -14.63
N TYR A 474 -17.55 0.31 -14.17
CA TYR A 474 -16.72 0.50 -13.00
C TYR A 474 -17.55 1.03 -11.84
N GLN A 475 -17.24 0.53 -10.65
CA GLN A 475 -17.56 1.22 -9.42
C GLN A 475 -16.35 2.04 -8.99
N PHE A 476 -16.61 3.23 -8.48
CA PHE A 476 -15.62 4.12 -7.90
C PHE A 476 -15.94 4.37 -6.43
N GLY A 477 -14.90 4.52 -5.63
CA GLY A 477 -14.97 4.93 -4.24
C GLY A 477 -13.96 6.03 -3.96
N VAL A 478 -14.36 7.07 -3.24
CA VAL A 478 -13.48 8.16 -2.82
C VAL A 478 -13.52 8.28 -1.31
N ARG A 479 -12.35 8.30 -0.69
CA ARG A 479 -12.18 8.67 0.72
C ARG A 479 -10.93 9.50 0.89
N TYR A 480 -10.86 10.24 1.98
CA TYR A 480 -9.67 11.00 2.32
C TYR A 480 -9.22 10.76 3.76
N GLU A 481 -7.96 11.08 3.99
CA GLU A 481 -7.26 10.92 5.26
C GLU A 481 -6.62 12.27 5.62
N ASP A 482 -6.66 12.65 6.89
CA ASP A 482 -5.92 13.82 7.39
C ASP A 482 -4.52 13.41 7.90
N LYS A 483 -3.71 14.39 8.30
CA LYS A 483 -2.38 14.15 8.93
C LYS A 483 -2.40 13.34 10.23
N CYS A 484 -3.56 12.87 10.66
CA CYS A 484 -3.73 12.01 11.81
C CYS A 484 -4.20 10.60 11.46
N ALA A 485 -4.23 10.28 10.17
CA ALA A 485 -4.81 9.05 9.65
C ALA A 485 -6.29 8.85 10.02
N ASN A 486 -6.99 9.92 10.44
CA ASN A 486 -8.44 9.88 10.51
C ASN A 486 -8.95 9.69 9.08
N LYS A 487 -9.94 8.83 8.89
CA LYS A 487 -10.47 8.50 7.55
C LYS A 487 -11.91 8.99 7.43
N SER A 488 -12.25 9.55 6.29
CA SER A 488 -13.64 9.79 5.94
C SER A 488 -14.37 8.48 5.65
N GLU A 489 -15.69 8.49 5.77
CA GLU A 489 -16.52 7.44 5.16
C GLU A 489 -16.31 7.39 3.64
N LEU A 490 -16.51 6.20 3.05
CA LEU A 490 -16.39 5.96 1.61
C LEU A 490 -17.62 6.51 0.85
N SER A 491 -17.38 7.46 -0.05
CA SER A 491 -18.39 7.88 -1.03
C SER A 491 -18.22 7.10 -2.32
N THR A 492 -19.31 6.54 -2.86
CA THR A 492 -19.25 5.67 -4.05
C THR A 492 -20.06 6.20 -5.22
N GLY A 493 -19.65 5.86 -6.44
CA GLY A 493 -20.45 6.04 -7.63
C GLY A 493 -20.10 5.03 -8.72
N THR A 494 -20.75 5.13 -9.88
CA THR A 494 -20.57 4.17 -10.97
C THR A 494 -20.52 4.88 -12.31
N VAL A 495 -19.77 4.32 -13.24
CA VAL A 495 -19.68 4.80 -14.61
C VAL A 495 -19.50 3.61 -15.55
N HIS A 496 -19.99 3.76 -16.78
CA HIS A 496 -19.72 2.80 -17.85
C HIS A 496 -18.81 3.47 -18.88
N THR A 497 -17.63 2.89 -19.11
CA THR A 497 -16.69 3.41 -20.10
C THR A 497 -17.21 3.13 -21.52
N PRO A 498 -17.09 4.07 -22.46
CA PRO A 498 -17.36 3.84 -23.88
C PRO A 498 -16.58 2.64 -24.43
N ALA A 499 -17.06 2.05 -25.53
CA ALA A 499 -16.30 1.04 -26.25
C ALA A 499 -15.07 1.64 -26.94
N GLN A 500 -13.95 0.92 -26.92
CA GLN A 500 -12.75 1.30 -27.65
C GLN A 500 -13.05 1.35 -29.15
N GLN A 501 -12.85 2.52 -29.76
CA GLN A 501 -13.00 2.69 -31.20
C GLN A 501 -11.69 2.29 -31.88
N PHE A 502 -11.67 1.14 -32.57
CA PHE A 502 -10.54 0.80 -33.43
C PHE A 502 -10.50 1.75 -34.63
N GLN A 503 -9.40 2.45 -34.84
CA GLN A 503 -9.15 3.08 -36.14
C GLN A 503 -8.96 1.96 -37.17
N GLN A 504 -9.87 1.86 -38.13
CA GLN A 504 -9.58 1.13 -39.36
C GLN A 504 -8.48 1.90 -40.09
N VAL A 505 -7.30 1.31 -40.17
CA VAL A 505 -6.24 1.78 -41.06
C VAL A 505 -6.63 1.31 -42.46
N GLU A 506 -7.00 2.25 -43.34
CA GLU A 506 -7.27 1.97 -44.78
C GLU A 506 -6.00 1.61 -45.56
#